data_AF-A0A918S7Q7-F1
#
_entry.id   AF-A0A918S7Q7-F1
#
_cell.length_a   1.000
_cell.length_b   1.000
_cell.length_c   1.000
_cell.angle_alpha   90.00
_cell.angle_beta   90.00
_cell.angle_gamma   90.00
#
_symmetry.space_group_name_H-M   'P 1'
#
loop_
_entity.id
_entity.type
_entity.pdbx_description
1 polymer ?
#
loop_
_entity_poly.entity_id
_entity_poly.type
_entity_poly.pdbx_seq_one_letter_code
_entity_poly.pdbx_strand_id
1 'polypeptide(L)'
;MKAKIKIFALAIIGTMFLSGCNSQEKEKVQTTQTEVNQVAESTVKAEHNYKIGDQIPNNLVCMVNDAYMAKIQIPIGVNGKIYYGCCNMCVDTLNEKETARVAVDPVTGEAVDKSEAFIVLLNKKGEVAYYKSEATYKKALKTGKIGS
;
A
#
# COMPACT_ATOMS: atom_id res chain seq x y z
N MET A 1 -20.41 38.96 -31.21
CA MET A 1 -20.41 38.47 -32.61
C MET A 1 -19.38 37.36 -32.73
N LYS A 2 -19.77 36.22 -33.32
CA LYS A 2 -18.94 35.00 -33.45
C LYS A 2 -18.18 35.08 -34.76
N ALA A 3 -16.86 34.89 -34.76
CA ALA A 3 -16.10 34.67 -35.99
C ALA A 3 -15.49 33.27 -35.95
N LYS A 4 -16.02 32.38 -36.80
CA LYS A 4 -15.50 31.05 -37.07
C LYS A 4 -14.54 31.15 -38.25
N ILE A 5 -13.29 30.74 -38.08
CA ILE A 5 -12.32 30.62 -39.18
C ILE A 5 -12.20 29.14 -39.52
N LYS A 6 -12.60 28.77 -40.75
CA LYS A 6 -12.46 27.43 -41.32
C LYS A 6 -11.32 27.41 -42.33
N ILE A 7 -10.32 26.59 -42.02
CA ILE A 7 -9.52 25.68 -42.87
C ILE A 7 -9.30 26.10 -44.34
N PHE A 8 -8.03 26.27 -44.71
CA PHE A 8 -7.52 26.00 -46.05
C PHE A 8 -6.49 24.86 -45.96
N ALA A 9 -6.71 23.80 -46.73
CA ALA A 9 -5.77 22.71 -46.95
C ALA A 9 -5.09 22.91 -48.32
N LEU A 10 -3.76 22.72 -48.39
CA LEU A 10 -3.06 22.42 -49.64
C LEU A 10 -1.72 21.68 -49.38
N ALA A 11 -1.82 20.36 -49.32
CA ALA A 11 -1.07 19.33 -50.04
C ALA A 11 0.40 19.53 -50.56
N ILE A 12 1.28 18.60 -50.08
CA ILE A 12 2.35 17.78 -50.76
C ILE A 12 3.64 18.56 -51.17
N ILE A 13 4.89 18.19 -50.87
CA ILE A 13 5.80 17.07 -51.27
C ILE A 13 7.07 17.29 -50.39
N GLY A 14 7.74 16.37 -49.69
CA GLY A 14 8.22 15.02 -50.00
C GLY A 14 9.76 15.03 -49.95
N THR A 15 10.39 14.38 -48.95
CA THR A 15 11.74 13.79 -49.08
C THR A 15 11.92 12.68 -48.06
N MET A 16 12.03 11.48 -48.61
CA MET A 16 12.36 10.22 -47.99
C MET A 16 13.88 10.19 -47.77
N PHE A 17 14.34 10.10 -46.52
CA PHE A 17 15.71 9.71 -46.22
C PHE A 17 15.69 8.31 -45.60
N LEU A 18 15.97 7.33 -46.45
CA LEU A 18 16.39 5.98 -46.06
C LEU A 18 17.92 5.96 -46.06
N SER A 19 18.51 5.70 -44.90
CA SER A 19 19.89 5.24 -44.67
C SER A 19 19.89 4.76 -43.22
N GLY A 20 20.09 3.51 -42.83
CA GLY A 20 20.61 2.32 -43.47
C GLY A 20 21.26 1.53 -42.32
N CYS A 21 20.66 0.41 -41.91
CA CYS A 21 21.29 -0.53 -40.98
C CYS A 21 22.34 -1.36 -41.73
N ASN A 22 23.53 -1.56 -41.16
CA ASN A 22 24.31 -2.77 -41.45
C ASN A 22 25.18 -3.25 -40.26
N SER A 23 24.81 -4.45 -39.80
CA SER A 23 25.56 -5.58 -39.19
C SER A 23 26.47 -5.35 -37.97
N GLN A 24 26.05 -5.81 -36.79
CA GLN A 24 26.16 -7.18 -36.23
C GLN A 24 27.51 -7.45 -35.54
N GLU A 25 27.51 -7.32 -34.21
CA GLU A 25 28.13 -8.31 -33.34
C GLU A 25 27.07 -8.85 -32.37
N LYS A 26 27.21 -10.14 -32.08
CA LYS A 26 26.18 -11.05 -31.58
C LYS A 26 26.12 -11.02 -30.05
N GLU A 27 24.92 -10.89 -29.49
CA GLU A 27 24.60 -11.61 -28.26
C GLU A 27 23.39 -12.52 -28.50
N LYS A 28 23.59 -13.79 -28.13
CA LYS A 28 22.72 -14.95 -28.34
C LYS A 28 22.24 -15.37 -26.96
N VAL A 29 20.94 -15.27 -26.66
CA VAL A 29 20.24 -16.12 -25.67
C VAL A 29 18.75 -16.11 -26.02
N GLN A 30 18.26 -16.88 -26.98
CA GLN A 30 17.78 -18.27 -26.89
C GLN A 30 16.99 -18.64 -25.62
N THR A 31 15.70 -18.87 -25.84
CA THR A 31 14.73 -19.54 -24.97
C THR A 31 15.25 -20.84 -24.34
N THR A 32 15.09 -20.96 -23.02
CA THR A 32 14.79 -22.23 -22.35
C THR A 32 13.84 -21.97 -21.19
N GLN A 33 12.70 -22.64 -21.23
CA GLN A 33 11.91 -22.95 -20.03
C GLN A 33 12.74 -23.87 -19.12
N THR A 34 12.38 -23.80 -17.83
CA THR A 34 12.46 -24.84 -16.80
C THR A 34 13.28 -24.40 -15.57
N GLU A 35 12.52 -24.24 -14.47
CA GLU A 35 12.87 -24.45 -13.06
C GLU A 35 13.67 -23.33 -12.34
N VAL A 36 13.24 -22.72 -11.22
CA VAL A 36 12.19 -22.98 -10.23
C VAL A 36 11.81 -21.64 -9.56
N ASN A 37 10.52 -21.29 -9.56
CA ASN A 37 9.77 -20.94 -8.35
C ASN A 37 10.55 -20.26 -7.19
N GLN A 38 10.95 -18.99 -7.33
CA GLN A 38 11.37 -18.16 -6.18
C GLN A 38 10.96 -16.68 -6.36
N VAL A 39 9.65 -16.42 -6.35
CA VAL A 39 9.11 -15.36 -5.47
C VAL A 39 8.28 -16.04 -4.38
N ALA A 40 8.79 -17.19 -3.92
CA ALA A 40 8.50 -17.68 -2.60
C ALA A 40 9.20 -16.72 -1.64
N GLU A 41 8.42 -16.15 -0.72
CA GLU A 41 8.89 -16.00 0.65
C GLU A 41 10.21 -15.22 0.81
N SER A 42 10.20 -13.93 0.44
CA SER A 42 11.13 -13.01 1.07
C SER A 42 10.65 -12.79 2.50
N THR A 43 10.98 -13.75 3.36
CA THR A 43 10.97 -13.64 4.81
C THR A 43 12.02 -12.61 5.21
N VAL A 44 11.75 -11.34 4.90
CA VAL A 44 12.30 -10.26 5.71
C VAL A 44 11.46 -10.30 6.98
N LYS A 45 11.89 -11.11 7.96
CA LYS A 45 11.52 -10.84 9.35
C LYS A 45 11.85 -9.37 9.56
N ALA A 46 10.84 -8.55 9.80
CA ALA A 46 11.10 -7.21 10.31
C ALA A 46 11.72 -7.43 11.69
N GLU A 47 13.05 -7.40 11.76
CA GLU A 47 13.87 -7.49 12.98
C GLU A 47 13.71 -6.19 13.79
N HIS A 48 12.47 -5.88 14.17
CA HIS A 48 12.11 -4.73 14.97
C HIS A 48 11.40 -5.22 16.23
N ASN A 49 12.10 -5.07 17.36
CA ASN A 49 11.59 -5.35 18.69
C ASN A 49 10.75 -4.15 19.17
N TYR A 50 9.57 -3.96 18.57
CA TYR A 50 8.63 -2.95 19.01
C TYR A 50 8.20 -3.19 20.46
N LYS A 51 8.12 -2.10 21.22
CA LYS A 51 7.66 -2.05 22.60
C LYS A 51 6.22 -1.57 22.64
N ILE A 52 5.53 -1.87 23.74
CA ILE A 52 4.21 -1.31 24.01
C ILE A 52 4.29 0.22 23.96
N GLY A 53 3.40 0.84 23.20
CA GLY A 53 3.37 2.28 22.95
C GLY A 53 4.11 2.71 21.67
N ASP A 54 4.89 1.84 21.04
CA ASP A 54 5.55 2.20 19.79
C ASP A 54 4.55 2.30 18.64
N GLN A 55 4.85 3.20 17.69
CA GLN A 55 4.15 3.24 16.41
C GLN A 55 4.55 2.03 15.56
N ILE A 56 3.54 1.36 15.00
CA ILE A 56 3.73 0.21 14.12
C ILE A 56 3.50 0.64 12.67
N PRO A 57 4.41 0.31 11.74
CA PRO A 57 4.18 0.48 10.31
C PRO A 57 2.95 -0.29 9.82
N ASN A 58 2.14 0.33 8.95
CA ASN A 58 0.90 -0.25 8.43
C ASN A 58 1.11 -1.64 7.80
N ASN A 59 2.22 -1.85 7.09
CA ASN A 59 2.51 -3.10 6.41
C ASN A 59 2.87 -4.27 7.34
N LEU A 60 3.01 -4.03 8.65
CA LEU A 60 3.23 -5.06 9.66
C LEU A 60 1.95 -5.40 10.44
N VAL A 61 0.80 -4.82 10.07
CA VAL A 61 -0.46 -4.96 10.79
C VAL A 61 -1.47 -5.70 9.93
N CYS A 62 -2.18 -6.66 10.53
CA CYS A 62 -3.42 -7.16 9.95
C CYS A 62 -4.57 -6.26 10.40
N MET A 63 -5.12 -5.47 9.48
CA MET A 63 -6.17 -4.51 9.77
C MET A 63 -7.53 -5.15 10.04
N VAL A 64 -7.71 -6.43 9.69
CA VAL A 64 -8.95 -7.19 10.03
C VAL A 64 -8.91 -7.68 11.46
N ASN A 65 -7.73 -8.09 11.94
CA ASN A 65 -7.56 -8.68 13.27
C ASN A 65 -7.05 -7.68 14.31
N ASP A 66 -6.78 -6.44 13.91
CA ASP A 66 -6.24 -5.39 14.77
C ASP A 66 -4.99 -5.84 15.52
N ALA A 67 -4.07 -6.47 14.77
CA ALA A 67 -2.89 -7.12 15.32
C ALA A 67 -1.61 -6.80 14.54
N TYR A 68 -0.53 -6.54 15.27
CA TYR A 68 0.86 -6.57 14.81
C TYR A 68 1.28 -8.02 14.51
N MET A 69 1.84 -8.23 13.32
CA MET A 69 2.09 -9.55 12.75
C MET A 69 3.57 -9.93 12.65
N ALA A 70 4.48 -9.03 13.02
CA ALA A 70 5.95 -9.22 12.99
C ALA A 70 6.54 -9.64 11.63
N LYS A 71 5.79 -9.46 10.55
CA LYS A 71 6.22 -9.70 9.15
C LYS A 71 5.42 -8.79 8.23
N ILE A 72 5.88 -8.65 6.99
CA ILE A 72 5.15 -7.90 5.97
C ILE A 72 3.84 -8.64 5.63
N GLN A 73 2.74 -7.90 5.58
CA GLN A 73 1.39 -8.38 5.24
C GLN A 73 1.06 -8.17 3.77
N ILE A 74 -0.03 -8.79 3.31
CA ILE A 74 -0.51 -8.66 1.94
C ILE A 74 -1.08 -7.24 1.75
N PRO A 75 -0.64 -6.45 0.76
CA PRO A 75 -1.24 -5.15 0.45
C PRO A 75 -2.53 -5.33 -0.36
N ILE A 76 -3.59 -4.59 -0.01
CA ILE A 76 -4.89 -4.61 -0.68
C ILE A 76 -5.29 -3.17 -1.03
N GLY A 77 -5.40 -2.89 -2.33
CA GLY A 77 -5.80 -1.58 -2.84
C GLY A 77 -7.32 -1.43 -2.89
N VAL A 78 -7.87 -0.45 -2.17
CA VAL A 78 -9.31 -0.13 -2.17
C VAL A 78 -9.46 1.39 -2.22
N ASN A 79 -10.23 1.91 -3.18
CA ASN A 79 -10.49 3.35 -3.34
C ASN A 79 -9.22 4.23 -3.38
N GLY A 80 -8.14 3.73 -3.98
CA GLY A 80 -6.86 4.44 -4.08
C GLY A 80 -6.01 4.42 -2.81
N LYS A 81 -6.44 3.72 -1.75
CA LYS A 81 -5.69 3.52 -0.50
C LYS A 81 -5.22 2.07 -0.37
N ILE A 82 -4.18 1.84 0.44
CA ILE A 82 -3.60 0.51 0.67
C ILE A 82 -3.88 0.06 2.10
N TYR A 83 -4.52 -1.09 2.22
CA TYR A 83 -4.79 -1.79 3.48
C TYR A 83 -3.95 -3.06 3.56
N TYR A 84 -3.86 -3.67 4.75
CA TYR A 84 -3.00 -4.82 4.97
C TYR A 84 -3.72 -5.96 5.69
N GLY A 85 -3.60 -7.18 5.15
CA GLY A 85 -4.24 -8.39 5.68
C GLY A 85 -3.27 -9.58 5.77
N CYS A 86 -3.50 -10.49 6.72
CA CYS A 86 -2.58 -11.60 6.97
C CYS A 86 -2.85 -12.88 6.16
N CYS A 87 -4.00 -12.97 5.49
CA CYS A 87 -4.40 -14.13 4.70
C CYS A 87 -5.48 -13.76 3.67
N ASN A 88 -5.81 -14.68 2.76
CA ASN A 88 -6.82 -14.45 1.72
C ASN A 88 -8.19 -14.07 2.28
N MET A 89 -8.63 -14.64 3.41
CA MET A 89 -9.89 -14.21 4.03
C MET A 89 -9.85 -12.73 4.47
N CYS A 90 -8.69 -12.22 4.88
CA CYS A 90 -8.52 -10.80 5.18
C CYS A 90 -8.53 -9.94 3.91
N VAL A 91 -8.01 -10.47 2.80
CA VAL A 91 -8.09 -9.80 1.49
C VAL A 91 -9.54 -9.63 1.08
N ASP A 92 -10.35 -10.70 1.13
CA ASP A 92 -11.77 -10.65 0.78
C ASP A 92 -12.52 -9.67 1.70
N THR A 93 -12.30 -9.80 3.01
CA THR A 93 -12.91 -8.93 4.02
C THR A 93 -12.57 -7.45 3.79
N LEU A 94 -11.31 -7.13 3.48
CA LEU A 94 -10.88 -5.75 3.22
C LEU A 94 -11.36 -5.21 1.89
N ASN A 95 -11.69 -6.04 0.89
CA ASN A 95 -12.34 -5.58 -0.34
C ASN A 95 -13.83 -5.31 -0.08
N GLU A 96 -14.52 -6.22 0.61
CA GLU A 96 -15.98 -6.22 0.70
C GLU A 96 -16.52 -5.33 1.83
N LYS A 97 -15.85 -5.28 2.98
CA LYS A 97 -16.40 -4.68 4.20
C LYS A 97 -15.67 -3.40 4.58
N GLU A 98 -16.38 -2.28 4.42
CA GLU A 98 -15.87 -0.97 4.87
C GLU A 98 -15.56 -0.94 6.36
N THR A 99 -16.34 -1.65 7.18
CA THR A 99 -16.11 -1.76 8.62
C THR A 99 -14.75 -2.37 8.98
N ALA A 100 -14.13 -3.15 8.08
CA ALA A 100 -12.78 -3.68 8.29
C ALA A 100 -11.67 -2.64 8.00
N ARG A 101 -12.01 -1.57 7.29
CA ARG A 101 -11.11 -0.48 6.88
C ARG A 101 -11.19 0.74 7.80
N VAL A 102 -12.15 0.77 8.73
CA VAL A 102 -12.41 1.87 9.65
C VAL A 102 -12.18 1.43 11.10
N ALA A 103 -11.59 2.31 11.89
CA ALA A 103 -11.45 2.19 13.35
C ALA A 103 -12.06 3.42 14.05
N VAL A 104 -12.03 3.44 15.37
CA VAL A 104 -12.44 4.60 16.18
C VAL A 104 -11.24 5.12 16.96
N ASP A 105 -10.97 6.41 16.89
CA ASP A 105 -9.93 7.05 17.69
C ASP A 105 -10.34 7.03 19.18
N PRO A 106 -9.56 6.40 20.08
CA PRO A 106 -9.92 6.26 21.50
C PRO A 106 -10.10 7.60 22.24
N VAL A 107 -9.52 8.69 21.74
CA VAL A 107 -9.53 9.99 22.40
C VAL A 107 -10.68 10.85 21.92
N THR A 108 -10.90 10.91 20.60
CA THR A 108 -11.91 11.79 19.99
C THR A 108 -13.24 11.08 19.74
N GLY A 109 -13.25 9.75 19.63
CA GLY A 109 -14.43 8.98 19.22
C GLY A 109 -14.76 9.09 17.73
N GLU A 110 -13.92 9.76 16.95
CA GLU A 110 -14.11 9.91 15.51
C GLU A 110 -13.67 8.65 14.77
N ALA A 111 -14.30 8.40 13.61
CA ALA A 111 -13.87 7.36 12.70
C ALA A 111 -12.48 7.67 12.12
N VAL A 112 -11.65 6.64 11.98
CA VAL A 112 -10.30 6.70 11.43
C VAL A 112 -10.19 5.68 10.31
N ASP A 113 -9.72 6.11 9.14
CA ASP A 113 -9.33 5.19 8.07
C ASP A 113 -8.04 4.46 8.48
N LYS A 114 -8.07 3.13 8.58
CA LYS A 114 -6.94 2.33 9.05
C LYS A 114 -5.69 2.48 8.17
N SER A 115 -5.85 2.82 6.88
CA SER A 115 -4.71 3.03 5.98
C SER A 115 -3.91 4.31 6.26
N GLU A 116 -4.53 5.30 6.93
CA GLU A 116 -3.95 6.61 7.25
C GLU A 116 -3.70 6.79 8.75
N ALA A 117 -4.04 5.78 9.55
CA ALA A 117 -3.98 5.84 11.00
C ALA A 117 -2.55 5.89 11.56
N PHE A 118 -2.42 6.51 12.72
CA PHE A 118 -1.28 6.32 13.61
C PHE A 118 -1.52 5.07 14.45
N ILE A 119 -0.91 3.94 14.06
CA ILE A 119 -1.13 2.64 14.69
C ILE A 119 -0.14 2.41 15.83
N VAL A 120 -0.62 1.99 17.01
CA VAL A 120 0.20 1.81 18.22
C VAL A 120 0.04 0.41 18.80
N LEU A 121 1.15 -0.22 19.18
CA LEU A 121 1.13 -1.51 19.88
C LEU A 121 0.65 -1.35 21.32
N LEU A 122 -0.41 -2.07 21.69
CA LEU A 122 -1.05 -1.98 23.00
C LEU A 122 -0.47 -2.94 24.02
N ASN A 123 -0.08 -4.15 23.60
CA ASN A 123 0.36 -5.18 24.53
C ASN A 123 1.27 -6.23 23.87
N LYS A 124 1.76 -7.16 24.70
CA LYS A 124 2.65 -8.24 24.27
C LYS A 124 1.97 -9.29 23.39
N LYS A 125 0.63 -9.30 23.29
CA LYS A 125 -0.11 -10.21 22.39
C LYS A 125 -0.15 -9.67 20.95
N GLY A 126 0.26 -8.42 20.73
CA GLY A 126 0.28 -7.82 19.41
C GLY A 126 -0.95 -6.96 19.10
N GLU A 127 -1.89 -6.76 20.03
CA GLU A 127 -3.06 -5.91 19.77
C GLU A 127 -2.63 -4.47 19.45
N VAL A 128 -3.30 -3.83 18.51
CA VAL A 128 -3.03 -2.44 18.13
C VAL A 128 -4.23 -1.52 18.28
N ALA A 129 -3.98 -0.24 18.57
CA ALA A 129 -4.97 0.83 18.49
C ALA A 129 -4.68 1.75 17.32
N TYR A 130 -5.74 2.39 16.81
CA TYR A 130 -5.68 3.34 15.70
C TYR A 130 -6.02 4.74 16.21
N TYR A 131 -5.12 5.69 16.00
CA TYR A 131 -5.35 7.10 16.29
C TYR A 131 -5.41 7.88 14.99
N LYS A 132 -6.19 8.96 14.95
CA LYS A 132 -6.27 9.88 13.82
C LYS A 132 -4.93 10.54 13.50
N SER A 133 -4.08 10.69 14.51
CA SER A 133 -2.74 11.27 14.39
C SER A 133 -1.85 10.94 15.60
N GLU A 134 -0.54 11.16 15.46
CA GLU A 134 0.40 11.13 16.58
C GLU A 134 -0.01 12.11 17.70
N ALA A 135 -0.56 13.28 17.34
CA ALA A 135 -1.01 14.27 18.31
C ALA A 135 -2.15 13.72 19.18
N THR A 136 -3.07 12.97 18.57
CA THR A 136 -4.15 12.33 19.33
C THR A 136 -3.62 11.23 20.24
N TYR A 137 -2.65 10.43 19.78
CA TYR A 137 -1.97 9.44 20.64
C TYR A 137 -1.24 10.10 21.83
N LYS A 138 -0.50 11.20 21.60
CA LYS A 138 0.15 11.96 22.69
C LYS A 138 -0.85 12.49 23.71
N LYS A 139 -2.08 12.83 23.28
CA LYS A 139 -3.18 13.19 24.18
C LYS A 139 -3.69 11.96 24.95
N ALA A 140 -3.81 10.81 24.30
CA ALA A 140 -4.20 9.55 24.92
C ALA A 140 -3.31 9.20 26.12
N LEU A 141 -1.99 9.35 25.97
CA LEU A 141 -1.01 9.12 27.04
C LEU A 141 -1.24 10.01 28.27
N LYS A 142 -1.70 11.25 28.08
CA LYS A 142 -1.99 12.18 29.18
C LYS A 142 -3.33 11.89 29.86
N THR A 143 -4.30 11.37 29.11
CA THR A 143 -5.67 11.14 29.59
C THR A 143 -5.95 9.69 30.00
N GLY A 144 -4.96 8.79 29.87
CA GLY A 144 -5.13 7.36 30.16
C GLY A 144 -5.99 6.59 29.15
N LYS A 145 -6.26 7.17 27.97
CA LYS A 145 -7.17 6.58 26.95
C LYS A 145 -6.40 5.75 25.91
N ILE A 146 -5.62 4.78 26.37
CA ILE A 146 -4.68 4.01 25.53
C ILE A 146 -5.38 2.81 24.84
N GLY A 147 -6.44 3.05 24.06
CA GLY A 147 -7.22 1.99 23.41
C GLY A 147 -7.96 1.06 24.38
N SER A 148 -8.91 0.28 23.89
CA SER A 148 -9.70 -0.71 24.65
C SER A 148 -9.77 -2.00 23.87
#